data_AF-A0A967EBM8-F1
#
_entry.id   AF-A0A967EBM8-F1
#
_cell.length_a   1.000
_cell.length_b   1.000
_cell.length_c   1.000
_cell.angle_alpha   90.00
_cell.angle_beta   90.00
_cell.angle_gamma   90.00
#
_symmetry.space_group_name_H-M   'P 1'
#
loop_
_entity.id
_entity.type
_entity.pdbx_description
1 polymer ?
#
loop_
_entity_poly.entity_id
_entity_poly.type
_entity_poly.pdbx_seq_one_letter_code
_entity_poly.pdbx_strand_id
1 'polypeptide(L)'
;MVVDTAETEATYLTLPMEKTSDFTLEDFAHDHQAMNYYHKHGAATVEHAFALANILHMHKLVREAAYFYGLAFNLHSKHPREYPLASSLLQARLLCMLKAGLTPPDDELEQLERLSKPIHDYICGIMVAWRQHDPKGGLERMGNCFEAFHTGEEVDVLYLETALSVLPEPKMPARPPEEQTIPPSIYMYWDSNRPEEVEQNLAYHREELEAFDVRMFDRDDAAQWLYERYGREAQDLFLNARHPAEAADFLRVHVIQELGGWWLDADIRITAPEELEALAVKKPSHVFFVTDNYYVHNDFFGSRRNSPILADCMLSLYRNSYLFKDLYIAYKTGPGVFNRALNRKLHTAFSTGQPFERSVMVLRSPEFDSIIADMDMAYKKDGNWHAAG
;
A
#
# COMPACT_ATOMS: atom_id res chain seq x y z
N MET A 1 -33.17 -21.11 42.70
CA MET A 1 -31.85 -21.71 42.96
C MET A 1 -31.57 -22.67 41.82
N VAL A 2 -30.57 -22.54 40.98
CA VAL A 2 -29.51 -21.54 40.77
C VAL A 2 -29.35 -21.52 39.25
N VAL A 3 -29.28 -20.33 38.68
CA VAL A 3 -28.94 -20.13 37.27
C VAL A 3 -27.45 -20.42 37.14
N ASP A 4 -27.11 -21.41 36.32
CA ASP A 4 -25.74 -21.77 36.01
C ASP A 4 -25.31 -20.96 34.78
N THR A 5 -24.67 -19.82 35.03
CA THR A 5 -23.92 -19.06 34.02
C THR A 5 -22.45 -19.12 34.42
N ALA A 6 -21.77 -20.18 33.99
CA ALA A 6 -20.32 -20.19 33.92
C ALA A 6 -19.92 -19.66 32.53
N GLU A 7 -19.83 -18.34 32.39
CA GLU A 7 -18.97 -17.75 31.36
C GLU A 7 -17.53 -18.01 31.78
N THR A 8 -16.87 -18.93 31.09
CA THR A 8 -15.41 -19.12 31.15
C THR A 8 -14.73 -17.83 30.68
N GLU A 9 -14.19 -17.04 31.60
CA GLU A 9 -13.23 -15.98 31.31
C GLU A 9 -11.98 -16.60 30.68
N ALA A 10 -11.85 -16.47 29.35
CA ALA A 10 -10.58 -16.70 28.68
C ALA A 10 -9.59 -15.62 29.15
N THR A 11 -8.59 -15.98 29.96
CA THR A 11 -7.52 -15.06 30.36
C THR A 11 -6.59 -14.80 29.17
N TYR A 12 -6.80 -13.67 28.49
CA TYR A 12 -6.00 -13.17 27.36
C TYR A 12 -4.70 -12.48 27.82
N LEU A 13 -3.82 -13.20 28.52
CA LEU A 13 -2.54 -12.62 28.98
C LEU A 13 -1.43 -12.93 27.97
N THR A 14 -1.06 -11.95 27.14
CA THR A 14 0.06 -12.05 26.16
C THR A 14 1.44 -11.81 26.79
N LEU A 15 1.50 -11.31 28.02
CA LEU A 15 2.75 -11.11 28.76
C LEU A 15 2.51 -11.46 30.23
N PRO A 16 3.43 -12.19 30.91
CA PRO A 16 3.49 -12.16 32.37
C PRO A 16 3.61 -10.71 32.82
N MET A 17 2.75 -10.25 33.74
CA MET A 17 2.67 -8.87 34.21
C MET A 17 3.87 -8.45 35.09
N GLU A 18 5.11 -8.71 34.69
CA GLU A 18 6.27 -8.44 35.54
C GLU A 18 6.68 -6.95 35.56
N LYS A 19 6.33 -6.19 34.53
CA LYS A 19 6.49 -4.72 34.50
C LYS A 19 5.33 -4.09 33.73
N THR A 20 4.55 -3.23 34.38
CA THR A 20 3.46 -2.45 33.75
C THR A 20 3.54 -0.96 34.09
N SER A 21 4.54 -0.58 34.88
CA SER A 21 4.87 0.78 35.30
C SER A 21 6.39 0.95 35.36
N ASP A 22 6.83 2.18 35.61
CA ASP A 22 8.23 2.51 35.93
C ASP A 22 9.21 2.15 34.80
N PHE A 23 8.81 2.43 33.56
CA PHE A 23 9.67 2.30 32.40
C PHE A 23 10.86 3.26 32.47
N THR A 24 12.04 2.75 32.17
CA THR A 24 13.32 3.46 32.09
C THR A 24 13.68 3.72 30.63
N LEU A 25 14.68 4.56 30.39
CA LEU A 25 15.19 4.84 29.06
C LEU A 25 15.70 3.58 28.33
N GLU A 26 16.17 2.57 29.07
CA GLU A 26 16.59 1.28 28.50
C GLU A 26 15.41 0.50 27.91
N ASP A 27 14.23 0.54 28.54
CA ASP A 27 13.03 -0.14 28.02
C ASP A 27 12.57 0.46 26.67
N PHE A 28 12.95 1.71 26.39
CA PHE A 28 12.71 2.39 25.12
C PHE A 28 13.90 2.31 24.16
N ALA A 29 14.89 1.43 24.42
CA ALA A 29 16.12 1.31 23.63
C ALA A 29 16.84 2.66 23.41
N HIS A 30 16.86 3.50 24.44
CA HIS A 30 17.42 4.85 24.42
C HIS A 30 16.69 5.86 23.51
N ASP A 31 15.43 5.57 23.16
CA ASP A 31 14.59 6.49 22.41
C ASP A 31 14.06 7.62 23.30
N HIS A 32 14.63 8.81 23.11
CA HIS A 32 14.24 9.99 23.89
C HIS A 32 12.84 10.50 23.56
N GLN A 33 12.31 10.28 22.35
CA GLN A 33 10.96 10.72 21.99
C GLN A 33 9.91 9.88 22.72
N ALA A 34 10.06 8.57 22.72
CA ALA A 34 9.20 7.65 23.46
C ALA A 34 9.29 7.93 24.97
N MET A 35 10.50 8.13 25.51
CA MET A 35 10.67 8.47 26.93
C MET A 35 9.99 9.80 27.31
N ASN A 36 10.13 10.83 26.46
CA ASN A 36 9.48 12.12 26.69
C ASN A 36 7.95 12.00 26.63
N TYR A 37 7.42 11.20 25.70
CA TYR A 37 5.99 10.91 25.64
C TYR A 37 5.54 10.20 26.93
N TYR A 38 6.26 9.16 27.36
CA TYR A 38 5.97 8.41 28.57
C TYR A 38 5.98 9.30 29.83
N HIS A 39 6.97 10.19 30.00
CA HIS A 39 7.00 11.12 31.13
C HIS A 39 5.76 12.03 31.20
N LYS A 40 5.19 12.38 30.05
CA LYS A 40 4.04 13.29 29.97
C LYS A 40 2.71 12.57 30.11
N HIS A 41 2.59 11.35 29.60
CA HIS A 41 1.31 10.66 29.41
C HIS A 41 1.21 9.31 30.15
N GLY A 42 2.34 8.73 30.57
CA GLY A 42 2.40 7.39 31.13
C GLY A 42 2.17 6.30 30.07
N ALA A 43 1.84 5.08 30.53
CA ALA A 43 1.54 3.92 29.69
C ALA A 43 0.35 3.08 30.23
N ALA A 44 -0.43 3.63 31.16
CA ALA A 44 -1.45 2.90 31.90
C ALA A 44 -2.79 2.72 31.14
N THR A 45 -2.90 3.28 29.94
CA THR A 45 -4.09 3.18 29.09
C THR A 45 -3.73 2.57 27.74
N VAL A 46 -4.72 1.97 27.07
CA VAL A 46 -4.55 1.44 25.70
C VAL A 46 -4.00 2.51 24.76
N GLU A 47 -4.55 3.73 24.82
CA GLU A 47 -4.14 4.87 23.99
C GLU A 47 -2.64 5.16 24.16
N HIS A 48 -2.16 5.29 25.39
CA HIS A 48 -0.77 5.69 25.63
C HIS A 48 0.22 4.55 25.38
N ALA A 49 -0.14 3.30 25.71
CA ALA A 49 0.67 2.14 25.36
C ALA A 49 0.78 1.98 23.82
N PHE A 50 -0.32 2.16 23.10
CA PHE A 50 -0.34 2.14 21.64
C PHE A 50 0.49 3.28 21.03
N ALA A 51 0.38 4.50 21.57
CA ALA A 51 1.17 5.64 21.10
C ALA A 51 2.69 5.41 21.28
N LEU A 52 3.11 4.86 22.42
CA LEU A 52 4.50 4.47 22.65
C LEU A 52 4.96 3.39 21.66
N ALA A 53 4.12 2.37 21.43
CA ALA A 53 4.42 1.32 20.45
C ALA A 53 4.60 1.89 19.04
N ASN A 54 3.76 2.85 18.63
CA ASN A 54 3.88 3.52 17.33
C ASN A 54 5.17 4.34 17.19
N ILE A 55 5.54 5.12 18.22
CA ILE A 55 6.79 5.89 18.20
C ILE A 55 7.98 4.95 17.97
N LEU A 56 8.07 3.88 18.77
CA LEU A 56 9.14 2.89 18.66
C LEU A 56 9.12 2.17 17.31
N HIS A 57 7.93 1.79 16.81
CA HIS A 57 7.79 1.13 15.50
C HIS A 57 8.26 2.04 14.35
N MET A 58 7.89 3.32 14.36
CA MET A 58 8.38 4.29 13.38
C MET A 58 9.91 4.46 13.41
N HIS A 59 10.52 4.34 14.58
CA HIS A 59 11.97 4.39 14.76
C HIS A 59 12.66 3.04 14.51
N LYS A 60 11.93 2.04 13.99
CA LYS A 60 12.41 0.69 13.68
C LYS A 60 12.88 -0.10 14.91
N LEU A 61 12.47 0.32 16.12
CA LEU A 61 12.71 -0.38 17.39
C LEU A 61 11.64 -1.45 17.61
N VAL A 62 11.64 -2.44 16.72
CA VAL A 62 10.54 -3.43 16.59
C VAL A 62 10.40 -4.35 17.80
N ARG A 63 11.49 -4.64 18.52
CA ARG A 63 11.45 -5.48 19.72
C ARG A 63 10.70 -4.78 20.85
N GLU A 64 11.03 -3.52 21.08
CA GLU A 64 10.43 -2.66 22.11
C GLU A 64 9.00 -2.31 21.71
N ALA A 65 8.75 -2.02 20.43
CA ALA A 65 7.40 -1.81 19.92
C ALA A 65 6.48 -3.04 20.17
N ALA A 66 6.98 -4.26 19.92
CA ALA A 66 6.23 -5.49 20.20
C ALA A 66 5.79 -5.59 21.65
N TYR A 67 6.66 -5.18 22.58
CA TYR A 67 6.34 -5.15 24.00
C TYR A 67 5.19 -4.19 24.30
N PHE A 68 5.25 -2.94 23.83
CA PHE A 68 4.21 -1.95 24.08
C PHE A 68 2.89 -2.24 23.36
N TYR A 69 2.90 -2.88 22.18
CA TYR A 69 1.67 -3.41 21.57
C TYR A 69 1.05 -4.52 22.43
N GLY A 70 1.87 -5.37 23.05
CA GLY A 70 1.39 -6.38 24.02
C GLY A 70 0.82 -5.79 25.28
N LEU A 71 1.43 -4.72 25.81
CA LEU A 71 0.88 -3.96 26.93
C LEU A 71 -0.47 -3.33 26.56
N ALA A 72 -0.56 -2.69 25.40
CA ALA A 72 -1.81 -2.13 24.91
C ALA A 72 -2.89 -3.20 24.73
N PHE A 73 -2.52 -4.37 24.17
CA PHE A 73 -3.43 -5.50 24.07
C PHE A 73 -3.89 -5.96 25.45
N ASN A 74 -3.01 -6.15 26.44
CA ASN A 74 -3.39 -6.55 27.80
C ASN A 74 -4.37 -5.57 28.45
N LEU A 75 -4.17 -4.25 28.26
CA LEU A 75 -5.03 -3.20 28.80
C LEU A 75 -6.40 -3.10 28.10
N HIS A 76 -6.50 -3.59 26.87
CA HIS A 76 -7.71 -3.51 26.04
C HIS A 76 -8.82 -4.44 26.56
N SER A 77 -10.06 -3.96 26.62
CA SER A 77 -11.22 -4.73 27.15
C SER A 77 -11.64 -5.92 26.29
N LYS A 78 -11.09 -5.99 25.07
CA LYS A 78 -11.44 -6.91 23.97
C LYS A 78 -12.85 -6.68 23.41
N HIS A 79 -13.52 -5.60 23.82
CA HIS A 79 -14.79 -5.23 23.25
C HIS A 79 -14.63 -4.81 21.77
N PRO A 80 -15.47 -5.31 20.83
CA PRO A 80 -15.30 -5.06 19.39
C PRO A 80 -15.43 -3.59 18.92
N ARG A 81 -15.86 -2.69 19.82
CA ARG A 81 -16.02 -1.25 19.53
C ARG A 81 -14.94 -0.37 20.16
N GLU A 82 -14.06 -0.96 20.96
CA GLU A 82 -12.88 -0.26 21.45
C GLU A 82 -11.82 -0.25 20.34
N TYR A 83 -11.22 0.92 20.11
CA TYR A 83 -10.20 1.12 19.09
C TYR A 83 -8.89 1.57 19.76
N PRO A 84 -7.72 1.13 19.27
CA PRO A 84 -7.52 0.18 18.16
C PRO A 84 -8.05 -1.22 18.49
N LEU A 85 -8.50 -1.96 17.46
CA LEU A 85 -9.08 -3.30 17.67
C LEU A 85 -8.06 -4.24 18.33
N ALA A 86 -8.54 -5.11 19.22
CA ALA A 86 -7.70 -6.13 19.87
C ALA A 86 -6.89 -6.96 18.86
N SER A 87 -7.50 -7.36 17.74
CA SER A 87 -6.84 -8.10 16.67
C SER A 87 -5.70 -7.29 16.02
N SER A 88 -5.86 -5.97 15.86
CA SER A 88 -4.84 -5.09 15.29
C SER A 88 -3.66 -4.91 16.24
N LEU A 89 -3.91 -4.75 17.54
CA LEU A 89 -2.86 -4.67 18.55
C LEU A 89 -2.01 -5.95 18.59
N LEU A 90 -2.68 -7.11 18.59
CA LEU A 90 -2.01 -8.40 18.61
C LEU A 90 -1.27 -8.69 17.30
N GLN A 91 -1.86 -8.33 16.16
CA GLN A 91 -1.19 -8.42 14.86
C GLN A 91 0.10 -7.60 14.82
N ALA A 92 0.04 -6.32 15.23
CA ALA A 92 1.20 -5.44 15.22
C ALA A 92 2.31 -5.98 16.13
N ARG A 93 1.96 -6.45 17.33
CA ARG A 93 2.88 -7.14 18.24
C ARG A 93 3.58 -8.31 17.57
N LEU A 94 2.81 -9.29 17.07
CA LEU A 94 3.36 -10.53 16.56
C LEU A 94 4.22 -10.30 15.30
N LEU A 95 3.82 -9.37 14.44
CA LEU A 95 4.62 -8.97 13.29
C LEU A 95 5.93 -8.29 13.73
N CYS A 96 5.88 -7.39 14.71
CA CYS A 96 7.08 -6.77 15.27
C CYS A 96 8.03 -7.81 15.89
N MET A 97 7.51 -8.86 16.55
CA MET A 97 8.32 -9.99 17.03
C MET A 97 9.01 -10.71 15.88
N LEU A 98 8.30 -11.02 14.79
CA LEU A 98 8.89 -11.64 13.61
C LEU A 98 10.00 -10.77 13.00
N LYS A 99 9.77 -9.46 12.85
CA LYS A 99 10.79 -8.50 12.39
C LYS A 99 12.00 -8.45 13.34
N ALA A 100 11.80 -8.61 14.64
CA ALA A 100 12.84 -8.60 15.67
C ALA A 100 13.67 -9.91 15.75
N GLY A 101 13.43 -10.89 14.87
CA GLY A 101 14.10 -12.19 14.95
C GLY A 101 13.48 -13.15 15.96
N LEU A 102 12.34 -12.80 16.57
CA LEU A 102 11.68 -13.61 17.60
C LEU A 102 10.64 -14.56 17.00
N THR A 103 10.26 -15.56 17.80
CA THR A 103 9.17 -16.50 17.50
C THR A 103 7.92 -16.04 18.27
N PRO A 104 6.80 -15.78 17.58
CA PRO A 104 5.50 -15.56 18.20
C PRO A 104 5.12 -16.68 19.19
N PRO A 105 4.58 -16.38 20.38
CA PRO A 105 4.10 -17.41 21.30
C PRO A 105 2.83 -18.08 20.77
N ASP A 106 2.72 -19.40 20.97
CA ASP A 106 1.58 -20.19 20.45
C ASP A 106 0.24 -19.74 21.04
N ASP A 107 0.20 -19.38 22.32
CA ASP A 107 -1.00 -18.90 22.99
C ASP A 107 -1.48 -17.54 22.43
N GLU A 108 -0.56 -16.69 21.99
CA GLU A 108 -0.90 -15.43 21.32
C GLU A 108 -1.42 -15.68 19.90
N LEU A 109 -0.86 -16.65 19.18
CA LEU A 109 -1.36 -17.07 17.87
C LEU A 109 -2.79 -17.62 17.97
N GLU A 110 -3.06 -18.48 18.96
CA GLU A 110 -4.42 -18.99 19.23
C GLU A 110 -5.40 -17.86 19.57
N GLN A 111 -4.97 -16.88 20.38
CA GLN A 111 -5.78 -15.70 20.69
C GLN A 111 -6.08 -14.89 19.43
N LEU A 112 -5.10 -14.69 18.55
CA LEU A 112 -5.29 -13.98 17.29
C LEU A 112 -6.24 -14.74 16.36
N GLU A 113 -6.16 -16.08 16.29
CA GLU A 113 -7.08 -16.88 15.48
C GLU A 113 -8.54 -16.73 15.96
N ARG A 114 -8.76 -16.72 17.28
CA ARG A 114 -10.09 -16.49 17.88
C ARG A 114 -10.63 -15.09 17.59
N LEU A 115 -9.75 -14.09 17.52
CA LEU A 115 -10.13 -12.70 17.23
C LEU A 115 -10.37 -12.47 15.73
N SER A 116 -9.51 -12.99 14.88
CA SER A 116 -9.58 -12.84 13.43
C SER A 116 -8.71 -13.87 12.71
N LYS A 117 -9.35 -14.89 12.14
CA LYS A 117 -8.69 -15.91 11.32
C LYS A 117 -7.85 -15.32 10.16
N PRO A 118 -8.34 -14.36 9.35
CA PRO A 118 -7.53 -13.79 8.27
C PRO A 118 -6.25 -13.12 8.78
N ILE A 119 -6.33 -12.40 9.90
CA ILE A 119 -5.17 -11.70 10.48
C ILE A 119 -4.18 -12.71 11.09
N HIS A 120 -4.68 -13.79 11.69
CA HIS A 120 -3.84 -14.91 12.12
C HIS A 120 -3.14 -15.59 10.94
N ASP A 121 -3.87 -15.89 9.87
CA ASP A 121 -3.34 -16.53 8.67
C ASP A 121 -2.26 -15.65 7.99
N TYR A 122 -2.40 -14.32 8.05
CA TYR A 122 -1.35 -13.38 7.68
C TYR A 122 -0.06 -13.59 8.50
N ILE A 123 -0.14 -13.52 9.83
CA ILE A 123 1.03 -13.68 10.71
C ILE A 123 1.69 -15.05 10.53
N CYS A 124 0.90 -16.12 10.51
CA CYS A 124 1.42 -17.47 10.28
C CYS A 124 2.06 -17.60 8.90
N GLY A 125 1.47 -17.03 7.86
CA GLY A 125 2.02 -17.09 6.51
C GLY A 125 3.35 -16.37 6.38
N ILE A 126 3.49 -15.20 7.01
CA ILE A 126 4.78 -14.49 7.10
C ILE A 126 5.81 -15.30 7.89
N MET A 127 5.40 -15.92 9.01
CA MET A 127 6.28 -16.80 9.77
C MET A 127 6.78 -17.98 8.92
N VAL A 128 5.92 -18.63 8.14
CA VAL A 128 6.30 -19.70 7.21
C VAL A 128 7.28 -19.17 6.15
N ALA A 129 6.94 -18.06 5.48
CA ALA A 129 7.78 -17.47 4.46
C ALA A 129 9.19 -17.11 4.96
N TRP A 130 9.29 -16.47 6.13
CA TRP A 130 10.56 -15.94 6.64
C TRP A 130 11.37 -16.93 7.46
N ARG A 131 10.74 -17.74 8.32
CA ARG A 131 11.44 -18.65 9.24
C ARG A 131 11.68 -20.02 8.67
N GLN A 132 10.74 -20.51 7.86
CA GLN A 132 10.85 -21.82 7.22
C GLN A 132 11.47 -21.69 5.81
N HIS A 133 11.73 -20.46 5.35
CA HIS A 133 12.20 -20.17 4.00
C HIS A 133 11.29 -20.76 2.91
N ASP A 134 9.98 -20.79 3.19
CA ASP A 134 8.96 -21.30 2.27
C ASP A 134 7.95 -20.21 1.89
N PRO A 135 8.32 -19.29 0.99
CA PRO A 135 7.42 -18.23 0.55
C PRO A 135 6.16 -18.76 -0.16
N LYS A 136 6.22 -19.94 -0.80
CA LYS A 136 5.04 -20.54 -1.44
C LYS A 136 4.04 -21.04 -0.41
N GLY A 137 4.50 -21.83 0.57
CA GLY A 137 3.67 -22.25 1.70
C GLY A 137 3.16 -21.06 2.51
N GLY A 138 3.96 -19.99 2.61
CA GLY A 138 3.55 -18.71 3.19
C GLY A 138 2.37 -18.08 2.45
N LEU A 139 2.42 -17.97 1.11
CA LEU A 139 1.32 -17.44 0.29
C LEU A 139 0.07 -18.31 0.35
N GLU A 140 0.21 -19.64 0.34
CA GLU A 140 -0.90 -20.58 0.53
C GLU A 140 -1.57 -20.37 1.89
N ARG A 141 -0.76 -20.19 2.94
CA ARG A 141 -1.27 -19.92 4.29
C ARG A 141 -1.95 -18.57 4.40
N MET A 142 -1.38 -17.52 3.79
CA MET A 142 -1.95 -16.17 3.79
C MET A 142 -3.28 -16.09 3.03
N GLY A 143 -3.46 -16.88 1.96
CA GLY A 143 -4.65 -16.81 1.11
C GLY A 143 -4.92 -15.38 0.63
N ASN A 144 -6.12 -14.86 0.92
CA ASN A 144 -6.52 -13.48 0.68
C ASN A 144 -6.66 -12.65 1.97
N CYS A 145 -5.83 -12.94 2.99
CA CYS A 145 -5.88 -12.27 4.30
C CYS A 145 -5.87 -10.73 4.24
N PHE A 146 -5.23 -10.15 3.22
CA PHE A 146 -5.20 -8.70 2.98
C PHE A 146 -6.60 -8.08 2.90
N GLU A 147 -7.64 -8.83 2.55
CA GLU A 147 -9.02 -8.32 2.53
C GLU A 147 -9.58 -7.93 3.90
N ALA A 148 -8.96 -8.38 4.99
CA ALA A 148 -9.31 -7.98 6.35
C ALA A 148 -8.74 -6.61 6.76
N PHE A 149 -7.93 -5.98 5.90
CA PHE A 149 -7.24 -4.72 6.15
C PHE A 149 -7.64 -3.65 5.14
N HIS A 150 -7.42 -2.37 5.48
CA HIS A 150 -7.45 -1.32 4.47
C HIS A 150 -6.33 -1.54 3.45
N THR A 151 -6.57 -1.02 2.25
CA THR A 151 -5.60 -1.11 1.15
C THR A 151 -4.32 -0.35 1.48
N GLY A 152 -3.17 -0.94 1.15
CA GLY A 152 -1.87 -0.32 1.36
C GLY A 152 -1.34 -0.41 2.79
N GLU A 153 -2.06 -1.07 3.70
CA GLU A 153 -1.48 -1.50 4.97
C GLU A 153 -0.35 -2.52 4.72
N GLU A 154 0.50 -2.73 5.73
CA GLU A 154 1.71 -3.55 5.61
C GLU A 154 1.46 -5.00 5.12
N VAL A 155 0.26 -5.54 5.32
CA VAL A 155 -0.14 -6.84 4.75
C VAL A 155 -0.07 -6.86 3.22
N ASP A 156 -0.48 -5.77 2.56
CA ASP A 156 -0.49 -5.70 1.11
C ASP A 156 0.94 -5.64 0.56
N VAL A 157 1.85 -5.03 1.32
CA VAL A 157 3.27 -4.91 1.01
C VAL A 157 3.98 -6.25 1.16
N LEU A 158 3.86 -6.89 2.33
CA LEU A 158 4.55 -8.16 2.59
C LEU A 158 4.01 -9.31 1.75
N TYR A 159 2.71 -9.29 1.43
CA TYR A 159 2.14 -10.24 0.48
C TYR A 159 2.76 -10.08 -0.90
N LEU A 160 2.84 -8.84 -1.41
CA LEU A 160 3.43 -8.56 -2.72
C LEU A 160 4.92 -8.95 -2.75
N GLU A 161 5.69 -8.56 -1.73
CA GLU A 161 7.09 -8.99 -1.58
C GLU A 161 7.23 -10.51 -1.65
N THR A 162 6.46 -11.22 -0.84
CA THR A 162 6.51 -12.69 -0.79
C THR A 162 6.13 -13.29 -2.14
N ALA A 163 5.10 -12.76 -2.80
CA ALA A 163 4.66 -13.21 -4.11
C ALA A 163 5.73 -12.99 -5.18
N LEU A 164 6.32 -11.79 -5.27
CA LEU A 164 7.37 -11.47 -6.23
C LEU A 164 8.60 -12.38 -6.05
N SER A 165 8.91 -12.82 -4.82
CA SER A 165 10.04 -13.72 -4.54
C SER A 165 9.90 -15.12 -5.15
N VAL A 166 8.68 -15.52 -5.55
CA VAL A 166 8.40 -16.86 -6.11
C VAL A 166 7.87 -16.84 -7.54
N LEU A 167 7.60 -15.64 -8.08
CA LEU A 167 7.15 -15.52 -9.46
C LEU A 167 8.28 -15.90 -10.42
N PRO A 168 7.97 -16.59 -11.52
CA PRO A 168 8.93 -16.75 -12.60
C PRO A 168 9.19 -15.40 -13.28
N GLU A 169 10.35 -15.30 -13.93
CA GLU A 169 10.68 -14.16 -14.78
C GLU A 169 9.57 -13.85 -15.79
N PRO A 170 9.23 -12.56 -16.01
CA PRO A 170 8.30 -12.15 -17.04
C PRO A 170 8.71 -12.70 -18.41
N LYS A 171 7.72 -13.10 -19.20
CA LYS A 171 7.93 -13.60 -20.56
C LYS A 171 6.91 -13.00 -21.51
N MET A 172 7.41 -12.21 -22.45
CA MET A 172 6.59 -11.58 -23.47
C MET A 172 6.14 -12.60 -24.53
N PRO A 173 4.88 -12.55 -24.97
CA PRO A 173 4.45 -13.32 -26.13
C PRO A 173 5.20 -12.84 -27.38
N ALA A 174 5.49 -13.74 -28.32
CA ALA A 174 6.22 -13.37 -29.54
C ALA A 174 5.45 -12.37 -30.43
N ARG A 175 4.11 -12.41 -30.37
CA ARG A 175 3.23 -11.50 -31.11
C ARG A 175 1.95 -11.27 -30.28
N PRO A 176 1.97 -10.39 -29.27
CA PRO A 176 0.76 -10.03 -28.57
C PRO A 176 -0.22 -9.33 -29.52
N PRO A 177 -1.54 -9.53 -29.35
CA PRO A 177 -2.54 -8.63 -29.91
C PRO A 177 -2.27 -7.19 -29.42
N GLU A 178 -2.48 -6.20 -30.29
CA GLU A 178 -2.23 -4.79 -29.97
C GLU A 178 -3.02 -4.32 -28.73
N GLU A 179 -4.26 -4.79 -28.58
CA GLU A 179 -5.14 -4.54 -27.42
C GLU A 179 -4.60 -5.12 -26.10
N GLN A 180 -3.61 -6.02 -26.17
CA GLN A 180 -2.95 -6.63 -25.00
C GLN A 180 -1.59 -6.00 -24.70
N THR A 181 -1.21 -4.95 -25.43
CA THR A 181 0.03 -4.20 -25.23
C THR A 181 -0.28 -2.81 -24.69
N ILE A 182 0.72 -2.14 -24.13
CA ILE A 182 0.60 -0.75 -23.67
C ILE A 182 0.65 0.19 -24.90
N PRO A 183 -0.41 0.97 -25.16
CA PRO A 183 -0.38 2.02 -26.19
C PRO A 183 0.76 3.02 -25.97
N PRO A 184 1.36 3.58 -27.04
CA PRO A 184 2.41 4.58 -26.96
C PRO A 184 1.82 5.97 -26.69
N SER A 185 1.15 6.13 -25.55
CA SER A 185 0.58 7.39 -25.10
C SER A 185 0.94 7.63 -23.66
N ILE A 186 1.27 8.87 -23.31
CA ILE A 186 1.59 9.31 -21.95
C ILE A 186 0.53 10.32 -21.52
N TYR A 187 -0.05 10.09 -20.35
CA TYR A 187 -1.06 10.93 -19.74
C TYR A 187 -0.54 11.50 -18.44
N MET A 188 -0.73 12.81 -18.29
CA MET A 188 -0.38 13.58 -17.10
C MET A 188 -1.63 14.34 -16.61
N TYR A 189 -1.54 14.89 -15.40
CA TYR A 189 -2.56 15.79 -14.89
C TYR A 189 -1.94 16.89 -14.02
N TRP A 190 -2.48 18.09 -14.15
CA TRP A 190 -2.23 19.19 -13.23
C TRP A 190 -3.51 20.00 -13.03
N ASP A 191 -3.95 20.18 -11.79
CA ASP A 191 -5.29 20.69 -11.47
C ASP A 191 -5.56 22.08 -12.04
N SER A 192 -4.82 23.11 -11.60
CA SER A 192 -4.96 24.47 -12.10
C SER A 192 -3.66 25.27 -11.95
N ASN A 193 -3.60 26.49 -12.49
CA ASN A 193 -2.48 27.43 -12.30
C ASN A 193 -1.08 26.80 -12.47
N ARG A 194 -0.89 26.08 -13.59
CA ARG A 194 0.33 25.32 -13.87
C ARG A 194 1.59 26.18 -13.70
N PRO A 195 2.53 25.76 -12.83
CA PRO A 195 3.84 26.39 -12.72
C PRO A 195 4.62 26.32 -14.03
N GLU A 196 5.55 27.25 -14.21
CA GLU A 196 6.40 27.29 -15.41
C GLU A 196 7.20 25.99 -15.57
N GLU A 197 7.66 25.41 -14.46
CA GLU A 197 8.40 24.15 -14.45
C GLU A 197 7.58 22.99 -15.02
N VAL A 198 6.27 22.94 -14.73
CA VAL A 198 5.35 21.91 -15.25
C VAL A 198 5.11 22.10 -16.74
N GLU A 199 4.92 23.34 -17.19
CA GLU A 199 4.76 23.65 -18.62
C GLU A 199 6.03 23.32 -19.42
N GLN A 200 7.21 23.65 -18.89
CA GLN A 200 8.49 23.27 -19.47
C GLN A 200 8.66 21.74 -19.52
N ASN A 201 8.23 21.04 -18.46
CA ASN A 201 8.28 19.58 -18.41
C ASN A 201 7.35 18.95 -19.45
N LEU A 202 6.14 19.47 -19.63
CA LEU A 202 5.21 19.01 -20.68
C LEU A 202 5.81 19.23 -22.09
N ALA A 203 6.40 20.39 -22.34
CA ALA A 203 7.05 20.70 -23.60
C ALA A 203 8.22 19.74 -23.87
N TYR A 204 9.09 19.54 -22.88
CA TYR A 204 10.19 18.57 -22.95
C TYR A 204 9.70 17.17 -23.34
N HIS A 205 8.68 16.64 -22.68
CA HIS A 205 8.18 15.30 -23.01
C HIS A 205 7.56 15.22 -24.41
N ARG A 206 6.92 16.29 -24.90
CA ARG A 206 6.38 16.33 -26.27
C ARG A 206 7.47 16.39 -27.35
N GLU A 207 8.62 17.00 -27.02
CA GLU A 207 9.75 17.13 -27.94
C GLU A 207 10.63 15.88 -27.94
N GLU A 208 10.97 15.34 -26.76
CA GLU A 208 11.93 14.24 -26.63
C GLU A 208 11.32 12.85 -26.76
N LEU A 209 10.02 12.68 -26.52
CA LEU A 209 9.33 11.39 -26.62
C LEU A 209 8.57 11.25 -27.93
N GLU A 210 9.26 11.40 -29.07
CA GLU A 210 8.64 11.36 -30.41
C GLU A 210 7.83 10.07 -30.67
N ALA A 211 8.19 8.97 -30.01
CA ALA A 211 7.49 7.69 -30.10
C ALA A 211 6.15 7.68 -29.35
N PHE A 212 5.83 8.69 -28.54
CA PHE A 212 4.66 8.73 -27.66
C PHE A 212 3.78 9.96 -27.90
N ASP A 213 2.46 9.78 -27.85
CA ASP A 213 1.52 10.89 -27.78
C ASP A 213 1.39 11.38 -26.33
N VAL A 214 1.79 12.63 -26.05
CA VAL A 214 1.84 13.19 -24.69
C VAL A 214 0.70 14.20 -24.46
N ARG A 215 -0.20 13.85 -23.55
CA ARG A 215 -1.35 14.68 -23.16
C ARG A 215 -1.38 14.95 -21.65
N MET A 216 -1.69 16.19 -21.29
CA MET A 216 -1.97 16.57 -19.91
C MET A 216 -3.43 17.02 -19.77
N PHE A 217 -4.09 16.52 -18.73
CA PHE A 217 -5.40 17.00 -18.28
C PHE A 217 -5.25 18.16 -17.29
N ASP A 218 -6.21 19.07 -17.27
CA ASP A 218 -6.52 19.96 -16.15
C ASP A 218 -7.77 19.49 -15.39
N ARG A 219 -8.19 20.27 -14.39
CA ARG A 219 -9.38 19.94 -13.60
C ARG A 219 -10.66 19.86 -14.42
N ASP A 220 -10.88 20.82 -15.30
CA ASP A 220 -12.15 20.98 -16.00
C ASP A 220 -12.29 19.92 -17.10
N ASP A 221 -11.22 19.69 -17.86
CA ASP A 221 -11.20 18.66 -18.89
C ASP A 221 -11.24 17.24 -18.29
N ALA A 222 -10.59 16.98 -17.16
CA ALA A 222 -10.66 15.71 -16.44
C ALA A 222 -12.06 15.45 -15.88
N ALA A 223 -12.68 16.45 -15.24
CA ALA A 223 -14.02 16.33 -14.69
C ALA A 223 -15.06 16.06 -15.79
N GLN A 224 -14.94 16.74 -16.94
CA GLN A 224 -15.81 16.50 -18.09
C GLN A 224 -15.56 15.11 -18.69
N TRP A 225 -14.30 14.71 -18.86
CA TRP A 225 -13.93 13.40 -19.40
C TRP A 225 -14.45 12.25 -18.53
N LEU A 226 -14.32 12.36 -17.20
CA LEU A 226 -14.85 11.38 -16.25
C LEU A 226 -16.38 11.30 -16.34
N TYR A 227 -17.08 12.43 -16.46
CA TYR A 227 -18.53 12.43 -16.65
C TYR A 227 -18.95 11.73 -17.93
N GLU A 228 -18.27 11.99 -19.05
CA GLU A 228 -18.60 11.39 -20.35
C GLU A 228 -18.37 9.87 -20.38
N ARG A 229 -17.37 9.36 -19.65
CA ARG A 229 -16.98 7.94 -19.69
C ARG A 229 -17.56 7.10 -18.55
N TYR A 230 -17.62 7.65 -17.36
CA TYR A 230 -18.00 6.94 -16.12
C TYR A 230 -19.22 7.55 -15.43
N GLY A 231 -19.71 8.70 -15.89
CA GLY A 231 -20.92 9.33 -15.38
C GLY A 231 -20.70 10.20 -14.15
N ARG A 232 -21.82 10.66 -13.58
CA ARG A 232 -21.84 11.66 -12.50
C ARG A 232 -21.09 11.23 -11.25
N GLU A 233 -21.17 9.96 -10.86
CA GLU A 233 -20.52 9.48 -9.64
C GLU A 233 -19.00 9.64 -9.69
N ALA A 234 -18.37 9.30 -10.81
CA ALA A 234 -16.94 9.45 -10.99
C ALA A 234 -16.51 10.92 -10.99
N GLN A 235 -17.26 11.78 -11.69
CA GLN A 235 -17.04 13.22 -11.69
C GLN A 235 -17.17 13.82 -10.28
N ASP A 236 -18.22 13.47 -9.54
CA ASP A 236 -18.46 13.98 -8.20
C ASP A 236 -17.35 13.54 -7.24
N LEU A 237 -16.88 12.29 -7.30
CA LEU A 237 -15.75 11.83 -6.48
C LEU A 237 -14.45 12.58 -6.78
N PHE A 238 -14.16 12.81 -8.06
CA PHE A 238 -12.98 13.58 -8.48
C PHE A 238 -13.05 15.04 -8.01
N LEU A 239 -14.17 15.72 -8.25
CA LEU A 239 -14.35 17.13 -7.88
C LEU A 239 -14.39 17.37 -6.36
N ASN A 240 -14.77 16.36 -5.58
CA ASN A 240 -14.82 16.41 -4.12
C ASN A 240 -13.60 15.76 -3.45
N ALA A 241 -12.55 15.43 -4.20
CA ALA A 241 -11.28 14.98 -3.63
C ALA A 241 -10.73 16.06 -2.67
N ARG A 242 -10.13 15.64 -1.54
CA ARG A 242 -9.68 16.56 -0.49
C ARG A 242 -8.43 17.35 -0.89
N HIS A 243 -7.73 16.88 -1.91
CA HIS A 243 -6.47 17.43 -2.38
C HIS A 243 -6.28 17.10 -3.87
N PRO A 244 -5.61 17.97 -4.67
CA PRO A 244 -5.31 17.70 -6.07
C PRO A 244 -4.59 16.36 -6.32
N ALA A 245 -3.66 15.98 -5.43
CA ALA A 245 -3.02 14.67 -5.50
C ALA A 245 -4.00 13.49 -5.36
N GLU A 246 -5.02 13.61 -4.50
CA GLU A 246 -6.07 12.60 -4.36
C GLU A 246 -6.95 12.55 -5.63
N ALA A 247 -7.18 13.69 -6.28
CA ALA A 247 -7.89 13.77 -7.57
C ALA A 247 -7.08 13.12 -8.70
N ALA A 248 -5.77 13.37 -8.75
CA ALA A 248 -4.83 12.78 -9.70
C ALA A 248 -4.76 11.25 -9.57
N ASP A 249 -4.69 10.75 -8.34
CA ASP A 249 -4.76 9.32 -8.02
C ASP A 249 -6.06 8.67 -8.50
N PHE A 250 -7.18 9.36 -8.37
CA PHE A 250 -8.46 8.87 -8.88
C PHE A 250 -8.47 8.87 -10.41
N LEU A 251 -8.05 9.97 -11.05
CA LEU A 251 -8.07 10.13 -12.50
C LEU A 251 -7.15 9.12 -13.21
N ARG A 252 -5.92 8.91 -12.72
CA ARG A 252 -4.92 8.07 -13.39
C ARG A 252 -5.39 6.66 -13.66
N VAL A 253 -6.08 6.05 -12.70
CA VAL A 253 -6.61 4.70 -12.85
C VAL A 253 -7.70 4.67 -13.93
N HIS A 254 -8.59 5.67 -13.97
CA HIS A 254 -9.69 5.73 -14.94
C HIS A 254 -9.19 5.98 -16.37
N VAL A 255 -8.25 6.91 -16.53
CA VAL A 255 -7.65 7.25 -17.84
C VAL A 255 -6.94 6.03 -18.41
N ILE A 256 -6.04 5.41 -17.64
CA ILE A 256 -5.27 4.27 -18.14
C ILE A 256 -6.15 3.02 -18.30
N GLN A 257 -7.18 2.82 -17.47
CA GLN A 257 -8.14 1.74 -17.69
C GLN A 257 -8.85 1.89 -19.05
N GLU A 258 -9.30 3.09 -19.38
CA GLU A 258 -10.12 3.34 -20.57
C GLU A 258 -9.30 3.46 -21.84
N LEU A 259 -8.10 4.06 -21.78
CA LEU A 259 -7.28 4.35 -22.95
C LEU A 259 -6.09 3.40 -23.09
N GLY A 260 -5.66 2.76 -22.00
CA GLY A 260 -4.31 2.21 -21.89
C GLY A 260 -3.27 3.34 -21.83
N GLY A 261 -2.00 2.97 -21.97
CA GLY A 261 -0.87 3.88 -22.07
C GLY A 261 -0.09 3.96 -20.77
N TRP A 262 0.63 5.05 -20.61
CA TRP A 262 1.48 5.35 -19.48
C TRP A 262 0.90 6.52 -18.69
N TRP A 263 0.85 6.38 -17.38
CA TRP A 263 0.66 7.52 -16.50
C TRP A 263 2.01 8.08 -16.11
N LEU A 264 2.12 9.40 -16.01
CA LEU A 264 3.27 10.12 -15.50
C LEU A 264 2.77 11.32 -14.68
N ASP A 265 3.11 11.37 -13.39
CA ASP A 265 2.86 12.55 -12.57
C ASP A 265 3.64 13.75 -13.17
N ALA A 266 2.99 14.92 -13.24
CA ALA A 266 3.50 16.03 -14.05
C ALA A 266 4.74 16.73 -13.46
N ASP A 267 5.08 16.41 -12.20
CA ASP A 267 6.23 16.92 -11.44
C ASP A 267 7.39 15.91 -11.32
N ILE A 268 7.37 14.86 -12.14
CA ILE A 268 8.50 13.97 -12.40
C ILE A 268 8.84 13.97 -13.89
N ARG A 269 10.05 13.51 -14.23
CA ARG A 269 10.57 13.56 -15.60
C ARG A 269 11.13 12.21 -16.03
N ILE A 270 10.79 11.80 -17.25
CA ILE A 270 11.49 10.72 -17.95
C ILE A 270 12.82 11.29 -18.46
N THR A 271 13.94 10.90 -17.85
CA THR A 271 15.28 11.38 -18.22
C THR A 271 16.03 10.44 -19.16
N ALA A 272 15.52 9.22 -19.35
CA ALA A 272 16.07 8.24 -20.29
C ALA A 272 14.97 7.71 -21.23
N PRO A 273 14.54 8.49 -22.24
CA PRO A 273 13.57 8.07 -23.26
C PRO A 273 13.86 6.69 -23.87
N GLU A 274 15.13 6.42 -24.16
CA GLU A 274 15.60 5.18 -24.78
C GLU A 274 15.34 3.94 -23.90
N GLU A 275 15.37 4.09 -22.58
CA GLU A 275 15.08 3.01 -21.65
C GLU A 275 13.58 2.70 -21.60
N LEU A 276 12.74 3.75 -21.62
CA LEU A 276 11.30 3.59 -21.75
C LEU A 276 10.92 2.93 -23.08
N GLU A 277 11.52 3.36 -24.19
CA GLU A 277 11.32 2.75 -25.50
C GLU A 277 11.77 1.28 -25.50
N ALA A 278 12.91 0.96 -24.88
CA ALA A 278 13.38 -0.41 -24.75
C ALA A 278 12.41 -1.30 -23.96
N LEU A 279 11.69 -0.75 -22.97
CA LEU A 279 10.58 -1.43 -22.31
C LEU A 279 9.37 -1.59 -23.23
N ALA A 280 8.96 -0.53 -23.93
CA ALA A 280 7.80 -0.54 -24.82
C ALA A 280 7.97 -1.54 -25.99
N VAL A 281 9.17 -1.66 -26.56
CA VAL A 281 9.50 -2.60 -27.65
C VAL A 281 9.31 -4.06 -27.24
N LYS A 282 9.44 -4.39 -25.95
CA LYS A 282 9.15 -5.74 -25.43
C LYS A 282 7.66 -6.08 -25.51
N LYS A 283 6.80 -5.08 -25.72
CA LYS A 283 5.33 -5.20 -25.77
C LYS A 283 4.73 -5.86 -24.53
N PRO A 284 5.05 -5.37 -23.32
CA PRO A 284 4.39 -5.83 -22.11
C PRO A 284 2.91 -5.45 -22.13
N SER A 285 2.14 -6.18 -21.33
CA SER A 285 0.75 -5.84 -21.03
C SER A 285 0.67 -4.76 -19.94
N HIS A 286 1.62 -4.77 -19.01
CA HIS A 286 1.72 -3.85 -17.90
C HIS A 286 3.18 -3.70 -17.49
N VAL A 287 3.54 -2.51 -17.03
CA VAL A 287 4.81 -2.22 -16.37
C VAL A 287 4.48 -1.45 -15.11
N PHE A 288 4.74 -2.07 -13.96
CA PHE A 288 4.70 -1.44 -12.66
C PHE A 288 6.11 -1.38 -12.10
N PHE A 289 6.34 -0.41 -11.22
CA PHE A 289 7.57 -0.33 -10.43
C PHE A 289 7.20 -0.40 -8.97
N VAL A 290 8.10 -0.93 -8.15
CA VAL A 290 7.93 -0.94 -6.70
C VAL A 290 9.14 -0.32 -6.01
N THR A 291 8.85 0.49 -4.98
CA THR A 291 9.85 1.07 -4.08
C THR A 291 10.65 -0.04 -3.36
N ASP A 292 11.74 0.34 -2.68
CA ASP A 292 12.49 -0.60 -1.83
C ASP A 292 11.60 -1.26 -0.75
N ASN A 293 10.56 -0.56 -0.29
CA ASN A 293 9.57 -1.06 0.65
C ASN A 293 8.35 -1.68 -0.05
N TYR A 294 8.44 -2.07 -1.32
CA TYR A 294 7.41 -2.79 -2.08
C TYR A 294 6.06 -2.07 -2.25
N TYR A 295 5.98 -0.77 -1.99
CA TYR A 295 4.85 0.03 -2.47
C TYR A 295 4.96 0.23 -3.98
N VAL A 296 3.83 0.08 -4.69
CA VAL A 296 3.78 0.31 -6.13
C VAL A 296 3.87 1.81 -6.42
N HIS A 297 4.76 2.19 -7.33
CA HIS A 297 4.78 3.52 -7.96
C HIS A 297 3.50 3.70 -8.76
N ASN A 298 2.59 4.53 -8.25
CA ASN A 298 1.41 4.95 -8.98
C ASN A 298 1.63 6.26 -9.73
N ASP A 299 2.73 6.97 -9.44
CA ASP A 299 3.23 8.18 -10.09
C ASP A 299 3.76 7.93 -11.50
N PHE A 300 4.31 6.74 -11.78
CA PHE A 300 4.63 6.31 -13.13
C PHE A 300 4.39 4.80 -13.33
N PHE A 301 3.52 4.46 -14.27
CA PHE A 301 3.24 3.07 -14.65
C PHE A 301 2.63 2.98 -16.05
N GLY A 302 2.73 1.80 -16.67
CA GLY A 302 2.15 1.52 -17.97
C GLY A 302 1.17 0.35 -17.93
N SER A 303 0.08 0.44 -18.68
CA SER A 303 -0.91 -0.64 -18.78
C SER A 303 -1.61 -0.66 -20.13
N ARG A 304 -1.98 -1.85 -20.58
CA ARG A 304 -2.94 -2.05 -21.66
C ARG A 304 -4.31 -1.47 -21.30
N ARG A 305 -5.08 -1.18 -22.33
CA ARG A 305 -6.51 -0.83 -22.20
C ARG A 305 -7.28 -1.98 -21.57
N ASN A 306 -8.33 -1.66 -20.81
CA ASN A 306 -9.22 -2.61 -20.15
C ASN A 306 -8.46 -3.63 -19.29
N SER A 307 -7.57 -3.11 -18.44
CA SER A 307 -6.72 -3.92 -17.58
C SER A 307 -7.53 -4.64 -16.51
N PRO A 308 -7.35 -5.96 -16.32
CA PRO A 308 -7.96 -6.65 -15.19
C PRO A 308 -7.36 -6.18 -13.85
N ILE A 309 -6.13 -5.66 -13.83
CA ILE A 309 -5.48 -5.13 -12.62
C ILE A 309 -6.07 -3.75 -12.28
N LEU A 310 -6.14 -2.83 -13.24
CA LEU A 310 -6.72 -1.50 -12.97
C LEU A 310 -8.22 -1.56 -12.70
N ALA A 311 -8.93 -2.56 -13.24
CA ALA A 311 -10.30 -2.86 -12.81
C ALA A 311 -10.39 -3.16 -11.30
N ASP A 312 -9.45 -3.92 -10.73
CA ASP A 312 -9.38 -4.14 -9.28
C ASP A 312 -8.94 -2.89 -8.50
N CYS A 313 -8.10 -2.04 -9.09
CA CYS A 313 -7.79 -0.71 -8.53
C CYS A 313 -9.08 0.12 -8.40
N MET A 314 -9.89 0.20 -9.45
CA MET A 314 -11.17 0.92 -9.42
C MET A 314 -12.11 0.38 -8.33
N LEU A 315 -12.22 -0.95 -8.17
CA LEU A 315 -13.04 -1.53 -7.10
C LEU A 315 -12.61 -1.02 -5.72
N SER A 316 -11.30 -0.97 -5.46
CA SER A 316 -10.75 -0.44 -4.21
C SER A 316 -10.98 1.06 -4.07
N LEU A 317 -10.75 1.83 -5.15
CA LEU A 317 -10.98 3.28 -5.20
C LEU A 317 -12.41 3.65 -4.79
N TYR A 318 -13.41 3.08 -5.47
CA TYR A 318 -14.81 3.39 -5.17
C TYR A 318 -15.18 2.95 -3.75
N ARG A 319 -14.81 1.73 -3.35
CA ARG A 319 -15.07 1.25 -1.98
C ARG A 319 -14.49 2.19 -0.94
N ASN A 320 -13.23 2.58 -1.10
CA ASN A 320 -12.54 3.44 -0.15
C ASN A 320 -13.15 4.84 -0.11
N SER A 321 -13.46 5.42 -1.26
CA SER A 321 -14.09 6.73 -1.37
C SER A 321 -15.48 6.79 -0.75
N TYR A 322 -16.26 5.71 -0.84
CA TYR A 322 -17.60 5.65 -0.23
C TYR A 322 -17.59 5.34 1.27
N LEU A 323 -16.78 4.36 1.70
CA LEU A 323 -16.83 3.84 3.07
C LEU A 323 -15.85 4.55 4.02
N PHE A 324 -14.72 5.04 3.51
CA PHE A 324 -13.61 5.55 4.34
C PHE A 324 -13.12 6.90 3.81
N LYS A 325 -14.01 7.91 3.86
CA LYS A 325 -13.73 9.25 3.32
C LYS A 325 -12.44 9.88 3.84
N ASP A 326 -12.13 9.61 5.11
CA ASP A 326 -10.99 10.16 5.83
C ASP A 326 -9.73 9.30 5.77
N LEU A 327 -9.78 8.14 5.09
CA LEU A 327 -8.63 7.25 4.95
C LEU A 327 -7.42 8.00 4.37
N TYR A 328 -6.23 7.65 4.83
CA TYR A 328 -4.97 8.22 4.34
C TYR A 328 -4.90 8.13 2.81
N ILE A 329 -4.50 9.21 2.12
CA ILE A 329 -4.60 9.32 0.65
C ILE A 329 -3.90 8.15 -0.06
N ALA A 330 -2.68 7.81 0.37
CA ALA A 330 -1.93 6.70 -0.21
C ALA A 330 -2.65 5.34 -0.10
N TYR A 331 -3.51 5.18 0.89
CA TYR A 331 -4.32 3.97 1.11
C TYR A 331 -5.66 4.06 0.39
N LYS A 332 -6.25 5.25 0.34
CA LYS A 332 -7.57 5.50 -0.25
C LYS A 332 -7.52 5.44 -1.78
N THR A 333 -6.63 6.23 -2.38
CA THR A 333 -6.54 6.43 -3.83
C THR A 333 -5.16 6.16 -4.41
N GLY A 334 -4.11 6.30 -3.60
CA GLY A 334 -2.72 6.18 -4.05
C GLY A 334 -2.19 4.74 -4.15
N PRO A 335 -0.89 4.50 -3.89
CA PRO A 335 -0.22 3.21 -4.08
C PRO A 335 -0.96 1.98 -3.52
N GLY A 336 -1.64 2.13 -2.38
CA GLY A 336 -2.30 1.03 -1.69
C GLY A 336 -3.34 0.29 -2.54
N VAL A 337 -4.05 0.99 -3.43
CA VAL A 337 -5.04 0.33 -4.31
C VAL A 337 -4.37 -0.54 -5.39
N PHE A 338 -3.15 -0.18 -5.82
CA PHE A 338 -2.36 -0.95 -6.77
C PHE A 338 -1.77 -2.20 -6.12
N ASN A 339 -1.19 -2.07 -4.92
CA ASN A 339 -0.74 -3.23 -4.15
C ASN A 339 -1.88 -4.24 -3.96
N ARG A 340 -3.07 -3.78 -3.53
CA ARG A 340 -4.25 -4.65 -3.38
C ARG A 340 -4.65 -5.33 -4.69
N ALA A 341 -4.68 -4.59 -5.80
CA ALA A 341 -5.06 -5.13 -7.10
C ALA A 341 -4.09 -6.23 -7.58
N LEU A 342 -2.78 -6.01 -7.44
CA LEU A 342 -1.77 -7.02 -7.74
C LEU A 342 -1.95 -8.25 -6.85
N ASN A 343 -2.12 -8.05 -5.54
CA ASN A 343 -2.33 -9.15 -4.58
C ASN A 343 -3.55 -10.00 -4.92
N ARG A 344 -4.67 -9.40 -5.33
CA ARG A 344 -5.86 -10.15 -5.79
C ARG A 344 -5.56 -11.02 -7.02
N LYS A 345 -4.84 -10.49 -8.01
CA LYS A 345 -4.48 -11.26 -9.21
C LYS A 345 -3.46 -12.36 -8.92
N LEU A 346 -2.49 -12.08 -8.07
CA LEU A 346 -1.49 -13.05 -7.62
C LEU A 346 -2.14 -14.17 -6.81
N HIS A 347 -2.98 -13.84 -5.84
CA HIS A 347 -3.76 -14.82 -5.08
C HIS A 347 -4.62 -15.69 -6.01
N THR A 348 -5.30 -15.09 -7.00
CA THR A 348 -6.10 -15.85 -7.97
C THR A 348 -5.24 -16.82 -8.77
N ALA A 349 -4.06 -16.38 -9.23
CA ALA A 349 -3.11 -17.24 -9.93
C ALA A 349 -2.66 -18.42 -9.06
N PHE A 350 -2.21 -18.16 -7.82
CA PHE A 350 -1.74 -19.20 -6.91
C PHE A 350 -2.85 -20.18 -6.53
N SER A 351 -4.03 -19.69 -6.14
CA SER A 351 -5.15 -20.52 -5.71
C SER A 351 -5.76 -21.37 -6.83
N THR A 352 -5.70 -20.92 -8.08
CA THR A 352 -6.24 -21.69 -9.22
C THR A 352 -5.17 -22.55 -9.93
N GLY A 353 -3.90 -22.42 -9.54
CA GLY A 353 -2.77 -23.04 -10.23
C GLY A 353 -2.53 -22.48 -11.64
N GLN A 354 -3.24 -21.42 -12.03
CA GLN A 354 -3.02 -20.73 -13.30
C GLN A 354 -1.80 -19.81 -13.18
N PRO A 355 -0.97 -19.69 -14.23
CA PRO A 355 0.16 -18.77 -14.19
C PRO A 355 -0.36 -17.33 -14.10
N PHE A 356 0.30 -16.52 -13.26
CA PHE A 356 0.17 -15.07 -13.34
C PHE A 356 0.55 -14.60 -14.76
N GLU A 357 -0.11 -13.56 -15.26
CA GLU A 357 0.06 -13.07 -16.63
C GLU A 357 1.53 -12.71 -16.88
N ARG A 358 2.23 -13.52 -17.68
CA ARG A 358 3.70 -13.39 -17.87
C ARG A 358 4.12 -12.12 -18.61
N SER A 359 3.19 -11.44 -19.25
CA SER A 359 3.38 -10.13 -19.88
C SER A 359 3.26 -8.96 -18.90
N VAL A 360 2.99 -9.21 -17.61
CA VAL A 360 3.05 -8.20 -16.55
C VAL A 360 4.48 -8.11 -16.04
N MET A 361 5.03 -6.90 -16.03
CA MET A 361 6.34 -6.62 -15.43
C MET A 361 6.14 -5.83 -14.12
N VAL A 362 6.81 -6.26 -13.07
CA VAL A 362 6.91 -5.53 -11.79
C VAL A 362 8.40 -5.35 -11.50
N LEU A 363 8.91 -4.15 -11.76
CA LEU A 363 10.32 -3.78 -11.67
C LEU A 363 10.65 -3.10 -10.34
N ARG A 364 11.93 -3.00 -9.98
CA ARG A 364 12.39 -2.47 -8.69
C ARG A 364 12.78 -0.99 -8.80
N SER A 365 13.09 -0.37 -7.65
CA SER A 365 13.52 1.03 -7.58
C SER A 365 14.66 1.37 -8.54
N PRO A 366 15.72 0.56 -8.70
CA PRO A 366 16.80 0.90 -9.64
C PRO A 366 16.36 1.05 -11.10
N GLU A 367 15.38 0.27 -11.56
CA GLU A 367 14.82 0.43 -12.91
C GLU A 367 13.85 1.62 -13.01
N PHE A 368 13.23 2.03 -11.90
CA PHE A 368 12.45 3.27 -11.87
C PHE A 368 13.38 4.48 -11.94
N ASP A 369 14.41 4.51 -11.09
CA ASP A 369 15.37 5.62 -10.95
C ASP A 369 16.27 5.78 -12.19
N SER A 370 16.39 4.75 -13.04
CA SER A 370 17.11 4.85 -14.32
C SER A 370 16.30 5.60 -15.38
N ILE A 371 14.97 5.58 -15.28
CA ILE A 371 14.05 6.21 -16.23
C ILE A 371 13.56 7.56 -15.70
N ILE A 372 13.27 7.66 -14.41
CA ILE A 372 12.55 8.76 -13.77
C ILE A 372 13.45 9.58 -12.86
N ALA A 373 13.31 10.90 -12.93
CA ALA A 373 13.88 11.84 -11.97
C ALA A 373 12.81 12.76 -11.39
N ASP A 374 12.90 13.01 -10.07
CA ASP A 374 12.12 14.05 -9.40
C ASP A 374 12.51 15.44 -9.91
N MET A 375 11.50 16.29 -10.15
CA MET A 375 11.74 17.69 -10.46
C MET A 375 11.96 18.51 -9.18
N ASP A 376 12.81 19.53 -9.27
CA ASP A 376 13.06 20.49 -8.20
C ASP A 376 11.90 21.50 -8.06
N MET A 377 10.76 21.04 -7.56
CA MET A 377 9.56 21.87 -7.42
C MET A 377 9.63 22.75 -6.17
N ALA A 378 9.26 24.03 -6.30
CA ALA A 378 9.27 24.98 -5.19
C ALA A 378 8.46 24.49 -3.97
N TYR A 379 7.29 23.87 -4.18
CA TYR A 379 6.44 23.38 -3.09
C TYR A 379 6.99 22.11 -2.40
N LYS A 380 7.89 21.36 -3.05
CA LYS A 380 8.57 20.19 -2.44
C LYS A 380 9.62 20.63 -1.41
N LYS A 381 10.17 21.85 -1.53
CA LYS A 381 11.24 22.38 -0.65
C LYS A 381 10.78 22.67 0.78
N ASP A 382 9.51 23.01 0.96
CA ASP A 382 8.93 23.31 2.27
C ASP A 382 8.29 22.09 2.97
N GLY A 383 8.44 20.88 2.38
CA GLY A 383 7.87 19.64 2.91
C GLY A 383 6.35 19.57 2.88
N ASN A 384 5.69 20.53 2.22
CA ASN A 384 4.25 20.72 2.26
C ASN A 384 3.62 20.33 0.92
N TRP A 385 3.59 19.03 0.64
CA TRP A 385 2.87 18.45 -0.50
C TRP A 385 1.36 18.81 -0.50
N HIS A 386 0.81 19.25 0.64
CA HIS A 386 -0.52 19.83 0.77
C HIS A 386 -0.72 21.17 0.05
N ALA A 387 0.35 21.81 -0.42
CA ALA A 387 0.31 23.06 -1.17
C ALA A 387 0.37 22.85 -2.69
N ALA A 388 0.44 21.61 -3.17
CA ALA A 388 0.36 21.30 -4.60
C ALA A 388 -1.08 21.54 -5.09
N GLY A 389 -1.28 22.69 -5.73
CA GLY A 389 -2.55 23.22 -6.22
C GLY A 389 -2.57 23.34 -7.74
#